data_AF-A0A538F9I9-F1
#
_entry.id   AF-A0A538F9I9-F1
#
_cell.length_a   1.000
_cell.length_b   1.000
_cell.length_c   1.000
_cell.angle_alpha   90.00
_cell.angle_beta   90.00
_cell.angle_gamma   90.00
#
_symmetry.space_group_name_H-M   'P 1'
#
loop_
_entity.id
_entity.type
_entity.pdbx_description
1 polymer ?
#
loop_
_entity_poly.entity_id
_entity_poly.type
_entity_poly.pdbx_seq_one_letter_code
_entity_poly.pdbx_strand_id
1 'polypeptide(L)'
;MSVTRIVTWSNTVRNYARLVDEQSVLDRIEELVAEEHSLWRAESEGTLDAAGHERLAAVRRHLDHAYETLRRRRAGQPDEGPADRDVPDPPNELAGPTPEPRHTEHGVHEQDSSSPDPSPGVP
;
A
#
# COMPACT_ATOMS: atom_id res chain seq x y z
N MET A 1 16.96 -36.52 40.84
CA MET A 1 16.39 -36.36 39.49
C MET A 1 15.25 -35.33 39.55
N SER A 2 15.07 -34.57 38.47
CA SER A 2 14.09 -33.49 38.22
C SER A 2 14.54 -32.06 38.51
N VAL A 3 15.05 -31.41 37.45
CA VAL A 3 15.22 -29.96 37.31
C VAL A 3 14.53 -29.54 36.02
N THR A 4 13.24 -29.15 36.09
CA THR A 4 12.55 -28.54 34.95
C THR A 4 11.48 -27.57 35.46
N ARG A 5 11.77 -26.27 35.62
CA ARG A 5 10.77 -25.17 35.70
C ARG A 5 11.39 -23.77 35.89
N ILE A 6 12.06 -23.19 34.88
CA ILE A 6 12.46 -21.75 34.94
C ILE A 6 12.23 -20.97 33.62
N VAL A 7 11.92 -21.60 32.48
CA VAL A 7 11.95 -20.90 31.17
C VAL A 7 10.68 -20.07 30.84
N THR A 8 9.58 -20.22 31.60
CA THR A 8 8.29 -19.60 31.23
C THR A 8 8.04 -18.19 31.77
N TRP A 9 8.85 -17.66 32.70
CA TRP A 9 8.62 -16.31 33.23
C TRP A 9 9.38 -15.22 32.46
N SER A 10 10.57 -15.52 31.92
CA SER A 10 11.38 -14.56 31.17
C SER A 10 10.82 -14.24 29.77
N ASN A 11 10.09 -15.15 29.12
CA ASN A 11 9.56 -14.95 27.78
C ASN A 11 8.32 -14.05 27.75
N THR A 12 7.46 -14.14 28.78
CA THR A 12 6.22 -13.35 28.88
C THR A 12 6.48 -11.87 29.09
N VAL A 13 7.44 -11.52 29.96
CA VAL A 13 7.81 -10.11 30.22
C VAL A 13 8.41 -9.46 28.96
N ARG A 14 9.24 -10.22 28.21
CA ARG A 14 9.80 -9.75 26.94
C ARG A 14 8.73 -9.51 25.87
N ASN A 15 7.76 -10.42 25.76
CA ASN A 15 6.64 -10.25 24.84
C ASN A 15 5.75 -9.06 25.23
N TYR A 16 5.47 -8.87 26.52
CA TYR A 16 4.66 -7.75 26.99
C TYR A 16 5.34 -6.40 26.75
N ALA A 17 6.64 -6.27 27.06
CA ALA A 17 7.39 -5.04 26.80
C ALA A 17 7.39 -4.69 25.31
N ARG A 18 7.54 -5.69 24.43
CA ARG A 18 7.42 -5.51 22.98
C ARG A 18 6.01 -5.07 22.56
N LEU A 19 4.95 -5.62 23.14
CA LEU A 19 3.57 -5.19 22.85
C LEU A 19 3.28 -3.76 23.30
N VAL A 20 3.76 -3.36 24.49
CA VAL A 20 3.62 -1.97 24.97
C VAL A 20 4.38 -1.00 24.06
N ASP A 21 5.57 -1.38 23.65
CA ASP A 21 6.38 -0.62 22.71
C ASP A 21 5.66 -0.53 21.33
N GLU A 22 5.18 -1.64 20.78
CA GLU A 22 4.36 -1.66 19.55
C GLU A 22 3.12 -0.76 19.66
N GLN A 23 2.40 -0.78 20.80
CA GLN A 23 1.24 0.08 21.02
C GLN A 23 1.62 1.56 20.99
N SER A 24 2.74 1.95 21.61
CA SER A 24 3.19 3.35 21.58
C SER A 24 3.49 3.87 20.16
N VAL A 25 3.95 3.00 19.26
CA VAL A 25 4.16 3.36 17.85
C VAL A 25 2.83 3.47 17.11
N LEU A 26 1.86 2.62 17.40
CA LEU A 26 0.51 2.74 16.84
C LEU A 26 -0.15 4.04 17.26
N ASP A 27 -0.11 4.39 18.54
CA ASP A 27 -0.65 5.65 19.05
C ASP A 27 -0.01 6.85 18.33
N ARG A 28 1.31 6.79 18.11
CA ARG A 28 2.03 7.83 17.36
C ARG A 28 1.60 7.92 15.88
N ILE A 29 1.32 6.78 15.24
CA ILE A 29 0.80 6.75 13.86
C ILE A 29 -0.58 7.41 13.82
N GLU A 30 -1.46 7.12 14.77
CA GLU A 30 -2.80 7.73 14.83
C GLU A 30 -2.74 9.26 14.95
N GLU A 31 -1.86 9.79 15.81
CA GLU A 31 -1.62 11.23 15.92
C GLU A 31 -1.15 11.86 14.60
N LEU A 32 -0.19 11.22 13.93
CA LEU A 32 0.38 11.71 12.68
C LEU A 32 -0.64 11.66 11.53
N VAL A 33 -1.46 10.61 11.44
CA VAL A 33 -2.53 10.49 10.45
C VAL A 33 -3.61 11.54 10.67
N ALA A 34 -3.99 11.81 11.93
CA ALA A 34 -4.94 12.87 12.25
C ALA A 34 -4.40 14.25 11.83
N GLU A 35 -3.11 14.50 12.04
CA GLU A 35 -2.45 15.72 11.59
C GLU A 35 -2.43 15.82 10.06
N GLU A 36 -2.03 14.75 9.36
CA GLU A 36 -2.05 14.68 7.90
C GLU A 36 -3.45 15.00 7.34
N HIS A 37 -4.50 14.40 7.88
CA HIS A 37 -5.88 14.70 7.48
C HIS A 37 -6.26 16.16 7.71
N SER A 38 -5.77 16.79 8.78
CA SER A 38 -6.01 18.21 9.00
C SER A 38 -5.32 19.07 7.93
N LEU A 39 -4.09 18.73 7.56
CA LEU A 39 -3.32 19.47 6.55
C LEU A 39 -3.91 19.28 5.15
N TRP A 40 -4.34 18.08 4.79
CA TRP A 40 -5.04 17.84 3.53
C TRP A 40 -6.35 18.60 3.41
N ARG A 41 -7.10 18.74 4.52
CA ARG A 41 -8.30 19.58 4.53
C ARG A 41 -7.97 21.04 4.24
N ALA A 42 -6.96 21.59 4.92
CA ALA A 42 -6.49 22.95 4.65
C ALA A 42 -5.99 23.13 3.20
N GLU A 43 -5.32 22.12 2.63
CA GLU A 43 -4.90 22.13 1.23
C GLU A 43 -6.09 22.15 0.27
N SER A 44 -7.10 21.31 0.53
CA SER A 44 -8.32 21.24 -0.27
C SER A 44 -9.15 22.53 -0.21
N GLU A 45 -9.08 23.25 0.90
CA GLU A 45 -9.70 24.56 1.09
C GLU A 45 -8.86 25.71 0.51
N GLY A 46 -7.65 25.42 0.02
CA GLY A 46 -6.71 26.42 -0.50
C GLY A 46 -6.12 27.34 0.56
N THR A 47 -6.17 26.94 1.84
CA THR A 47 -5.66 27.72 2.98
C THR A 47 -4.29 27.24 3.47
N LEU A 48 -3.75 26.17 2.88
CA LEU A 48 -2.42 25.65 3.21
C LEU A 48 -1.33 26.54 2.61
N ASP A 49 -0.41 26.98 3.46
CA ASP A 49 0.74 27.78 3.07
C ASP A 49 1.99 26.92 2.84
N ALA A 50 3.10 27.54 2.42
CA ALA A 50 4.36 26.85 2.18
C ALA A 50 4.86 26.10 3.43
N ALA A 51 4.68 26.68 4.62
CA ALA A 51 5.05 26.03 5.89
C ALA A 51 4.18 24.80 6.16
N GLY A 52 2.90 24.84 5.82
CA GLY A 52 1.97 23.72 5.86
C GLY A 52 2.36 22.59 4.91
N HIS A 53 2.82 22.91 3.70
CA HIS A 53 3.35 21.90 2.77
C HIS A 53 4.64 21.26 3.29
N GLU A 54 5.55 22.04 3.87
CA GLU A 54 6.76 21.50 4.52
C GLU A 54 6.40 20.59 5.70
N ARG A 55 5.40 20.99 6.49
CA ARG A 55 4.89 20.19 7.61
C ARG A 55 4.28 18.88 7.13
N LEU A 56 3.47 18.90 6.07
CA LEU A 56 2.88 17.71 5.46
C LEU A 56 3.98 16.74 4.99
N ALA A 57 5.03 17.25 4.35
CA ALA A 57 6.18 16.44 3.95
C ALA A 57 6.92 15.83 5.16
N ALA A 58 7.02 16.56 6.29
CA ALA A 58 7.61 16.04 7.52
C ALA A 58 6.73 14.95 8.17
N VAL A 59 5.42 15.16 8.22
CA VAL A 59 4.45 14.17 8.75
C VAL A 59 4.55 12.87 7.97
N ARG A 60 4.60 12.91 6.64
CA ARG A 60 4.77 11.70 5.81
C ARG A 60 6.06 10.95 6.11
N ARG A 61 7.20 11.65 6.20
CA ARG A 61 8.49 11.01 6.59
C ARG A 61 8.41 10.36 7.97
N HIS A 62 7.71 10.99 8.92
CA HIS A 62 7.52 10.42 10.25
C HIS A 62 6.60 9.18 10.23
N LEU A 63 5.55 9.17 9.39
CA LEU A 63 4.70 8.00 9.19
C LEU A 63 5.49 6.84 8.61
N ASP A 64 6.29 7.07 7.56
CA ASP A 64 7.13 6.03 6.95
C ASP A 64 8.07 5.40 7.99
N HIS A 65 8.73 6.23 8.80
CA HIS A 65 9.61 5.76 9.87
C HIS A 65 8.86 4.96 10.94
N ALA A 66 7.66 5.41 11.33
CA ALA A 66 6.85 4.72 12.34
C ALA A 66 6.35 3.36 11.83
N TYR A 67 5.92 3.27 10.56
CA TYR A 67 5.53 2.00 9.95
C TYR A 67 6.70 1.03 9.82
N GLU A 68 7.88 1.51 9.44
CA GLU A 68 9.08 0.68 9.34
C GLU A 68 9.50 0.15 10.73
N THR A 69 9.43 1.01 11.76
CA THR A 69 9.64 0.62 13.16
C THR A 69 8.65 -0.47 13.60
N LEU A 70 7.36 -0.31 13.29
CA LEU A 70 6.33 -1.30 13.59
C LEU A 70 6.58 -2.63 12.87
N ARG A 71 6.98 -2.57 11.59
CA ARG A 71 7.30 -3.75 10.78
C ARG A 71 8.48 -4.53 11.36
N ARG A 72 9.58 -3.85 11.73
CA ARG A 72 10.75 -4.50 12.37
C ARG A 72 10.39 -5.17 13.68
N ARG A 73 9.61 -4.48 14.51
CA ARG A 73 9.11 -5.03 15.78
C ARG A 73 8.33 -6.30 15.53
N ARG A 74 7.33 -6.28 14.65
CA ARG A 74 6.52 -7.45 14.28
C ARG A 74 7.35 -8.61 13.73
N ALA A 75 8.35 -8.35 12.90
CA ALA A 75 9.25 -9.37 12.36
C ALA A 75 10.15 -10.01 13.43
N GLY A 76 10.29 -9.42 14.61
CA GLY A 76 11.12 -9.96 15.70
C GLY A 76 12.62 -9.91 15.43
N GLN A 77 13.07 -9.09 14.47
CA GLN A 77 14.49 -8.92 14.10
C GLN A 77 15.02 -7.57 14.64
N PRO A 78 16.24 -7.54 15.20
CA PRO A 78 16.91 -6.30 15.58
C PRO A 78 17.40 -5.54 14.33
N ASP A 79 16.94 -4.29 14.18
CA ASP A 79 17.37 -3.14 13.36
C ASP A 79 18.09 -3.30 12.00
N GLU A 80 18.12 -4.48 11.41
CA GLU A 80 18.54 -4.72 10.03
C GLU A 80 17.29 -5.19 9.27
N GLY A 81 16.53 -4.22 8.75
CA GLY A 81 15.44 -4.54 7.81
C GLY A 81 16.01 -5.26 6.59
N PRO A 82 15.22 -6.08 5.88
CA PRO A 82 15.67 -6.63 4.59
C PRO A 82 16.09 -5.45 3.71
N ALA A 83 17.30 -5.50 3.15
CA ALA A 83 17.71 -4.50 2.17
C ALA A 83 16.69 -4.53 1.03
N ASP A 84 16.49 -3.44 0.30
CA ASP A 84 15.65 -3.40 -0.91
C ASP A 84 16.06 -4.49 -1.94
N ARG A 85 17.26 -5.06 -1.79
CA ARG A 85 17.78 -6.25 -2.50
C ARG A 85 17.13 -7.59 -2.15
N ASP A 86 16.42 -7.71 -1.02
CA ASP A 86 15.89 -8.97 -0.48
C ASP A 86 14.41 -9.19 -0.81
N VAL A 87 13.75 -8.21 -1.44
CA VAL A 87 12.44 -8.40 -2.07
C VAL A 87 12.72 -8.97 -3.46
N PRO A 88 12.46 -10.26 -3.72
CA PRO A 88 12.55 -10.79 -5.07
C PRO A 88 11.53 -10.05 -5.93
N ASP A 89 11.92 -9.63 -7.14
CA ASP A 89 10.95 -9.11 -8.11
C ASP A 89 9.77 -10.08 -8.17
N PRO A 90 8.52 -9.61 -7.96
CA PRO A 90 7.38 -10.47 -8.09
C PRO A 90 7.43 -11.10 -9.49
N PRO A 91 7.11 -12.40 -9.64
CA PRO A 91 7.00 -12.99 -10.96
C PRO A 91 5.98 -12.13 -11.71
N ASN A 92 6.44 -11.45 -12.76
CA ASN A 92 5.62 -10.63 -13.65
C ASN A 92 4.73 -11.55 -14.53
N GLU A 93 4.05 -12.50 -13.90
CA GLU A 93 3.19 -13.54 -14.50
C GLU A 93 1.72 -13.13 -14.55
N LEU A 94 1.39 -11.91 -14.08
CA LEU A 94 0.27 -11.18 -14.67
C LEU A 94 0.71 -10.87 -16.09
N ALA A 95 0.38 -11.77 -17.03
CA ALA A 95 0.43 -11.51 -18.45
C ALA A 95 0.02 -10.05 -18.65
N GLY A 96 0.97 -9.21 -19.07
CA GLY A 96 0.69 -7.81 -19.34
C GLY A 96 -0.60 -7.76 -20.17
N PRO A 97 -1.49 -6.76 -19.94
CA PRO A 97 -2.74 -6.71 -20.68
C PRO A 97 -2.42 -6.95 -22.15
N THR A 98 -3.07 -7.96 -22.74
CA THR A 98 -2.87 -8.38 -24.14
C THR A 98 -2.59 -7.12 -24.93
N PRO A 99 -1.40 -7.00 -25.57
CA PRO A 99 -0.97 -5.73 -26.14
C PRO A 99 -2.13 -5.17 -26.93
N GLU A 100 -2.67 -4.03 -26.49
CA GLU A 100 -3.81 -3.46 -27.18
C GLU A 100 -3.40 -3.35 -28.65
N PRO A 101 -4.21 -3.90 -29.57
CA PRO A 101 -3.91 -3.76 -30.99
C PRO A 101 -3.65 -2.29 -31.23
N ARG A 102 -2.53 -1.95 -31.89
CA ARG A 102 -2.21 -0.56 -32.22
C ARG A 102 -3.48 0.02 -32.82
N HIS A 103 -4.04 1.03 -32.15
CA HIS A 103 -5.16 1.81 -32.66
C HIS A 103 -4.65 2.58 -33.90
N THR A 104 -4.46 1.86 -35.01
CA THR A 104 -4.09 2.38 -36.33
C THR A 104 -5.29 2.35 -37.27
N GLU A 105 -6.50 2.36 -36.72
CA GLU A 105 -7.71 2.68 -37.47
C GLU A 105 -8.53 3.70 -36.69
N HIS A 106 -8.18 4.97 -36.90
CA HIS A 106 -9.20 6.00 -36.84
C HIS A 106 -10.28 5.67 -37.88
N GLY A 107 -11.37 5.06 -37.41
CA GLY A 107 -12.70 5.01 -38.01
C GLY A 107 -12.80 4.70 -39.51
N VAL A 108 -13.03 3.42 -39.83
CA VAL A 108 -13.96 3.06 -40.92
C VAL A 108 -14.97 2.05 -40.38
N HIS A 109 -16.18 2.50 -40.05
CA HIS A 109 -17.34 1.62 -39.99
C HIS A 109 -17.69 1.24 -41.43
N GLU A 110 -16.91 0.35 -42.03
CA GLU A 110 -17.24 -0.30 -43.30
C GLU A 110 -17.65 -1.73 -42.99
N GLN A 111 -18.78 -1.85 -42.29
CA GLN A 111 -19.56 -3.08 -42.38
C GLN A 111 -20.62 -2.83 -43.43
N ASP A 112 -20.21 -3.18 -44.64
CA ASP A 112 -21.04 -3.62 -45.75
C ASP A 112 -22.28 -4.35 -45.21
N SER A 113 -23.36 -3.59 -45.03
CA SER A 113 -24.69 -4.10 -44.72
C SER A 113 -25.33 -4.55 -46.02
N SER A 114 -24.63 -5.41 -46.77
CA SER A 114 -25.13 -6.02 -47.99
C SER A 114 -24.98 -7.52 -47.85
N SER A 115 -25.73 -8.09 -46.91
CA SER A 115 -26.15 -9.49 -47.04
C SER A 115 -27.24 -9.56 -48.11
N PRO A 116 -27.05 -10.25 -49.25
CA PRO A 116 -28.16 -10.55 -50.13
C PRO A 116 -28.83 -11.83 -49.61
N ASP A 117 -30.05 -11.73 -49.08
CA ASP A 117 -30.91 -12.91 -48.86
C ASP A 117 -32.40 -12.49 -48.87
N PRO A 118 -33.35 -13.37 -49.24
CA PRO A 118 -33.89 -13.47 -50.59
C PRO A 118 -35.38 -13.10 -50.66
N SER A 119 -35.81 -12.56 -51.81
CA SER A 119 -37.18 -12.42 -52.33
C SER A 119 -38.36 -12.18 -51.37
N PRO A 120 -39.10 -11.05 -51.50
CA PRO A 120 -40.38 -10.89 -50.82
C PRO A 120 -41.44 -11.75 -51.53
N GLY A 121 -41.96 -12.75 -50.83
CA GLY A 121 -43.19 -13.42 -51.26
C GLY A 121 -44.37 -12.45 -51.18
N VAL A 122 -44.82 -11.97 -52.34
CA VAL A 122 -46.16 -11.42 -52.60
C VAL A 122 -46.79 -12.44 -53.57
N PRO A 123 -48.02 -12.95 -53.37
CA PRO A 123 -49.24 -12.24 -52.94
C PRO A 123 -49.86 -12.65 -51.61
#